data_AF-A0A7X7HB60-F1
#
_entry.id   AF-A0A7X7HB60-F1
#
_cell.length_a   1.000
_cell.length_b   1.000
_cell.length_c   1.000
_cell.angle_alpha   90.00
_cell.angle_beta   90.00
_cell.angle_gamma   90.00
#
_symmetry.space_group_name_H-M   'P 1'
#
loop_
_entity.id
_entity.type
_entity.pdbx_description
1 polymer ?
#
loop_
_entity_poly.entity_id
_entity_poly.type
_entity_poly.pdbx_seq_one_letter_code
_entity_poly.pdbx_strand_id
1 'polypeptide(L)' 'YGKVVLLDHGDGIKTEYMSLGTVNVLEGDHVVQGEVIGTSGLNQYDIAAENHLHYRVLVDGKYCDPEIIIGKAVNEIK' A
#
# COMPACT_ATOMS: atom_id res chain seq x y z
N TYR A 1 10.57 -5.81 6.10
CA TYR A 1 9.21 -5.33 5.82
C TYR A 1 8.13 -6.40 5.87
N GLY A 2 8.42 -7.71 5.95
CA GLY A 2 7.38 -8.73 5.71
C GLY A 2 7.08 -8.85 4.21
N LYS A 3 5.91 -9.38 3.82
CA LYS A 3 5.49 -9.37 2.42
C LYS A 3 5.03 -7.96 2.01
N VAL A 4 5.21 -7.62 0.74
CA VAL A 4 4.96 -6.29 0.19
C VAL A 4 4.15 -6.40 -1.09
N VAL A 5 3.14 -5.54 -1.22
CA VAL A 5 2.40 -5.31 -2.47
C VAL A 5 2.53 -3.83 -2.83
N LEU A 6 2.95 -3.56 -4.06
CA LEU A 6 2.94 -2.23 -4.64
C LEU A 6 1.82 -2.19 -5.68
N LEU A 7 0.94 -1.21 -5.56
CA LEU A 7 -0.07 -0.92 -6.59
C LEU A 7 0.31 0.38 -7.31
N ASP A 8 0.29 0.31 -8.64
CA ASP A 8 0.43 1.46 -9.53
C ASP A 8 -0.97 1.91 -9.96
N HIS A 9 -1.32 3.15 -9.65
CA HIS A 9 -2.64 3.73 -9.93
C HIS A 9 -2.65 4.56 -11.22
N GLY A 10 -1.54 4.62 -11.94
CA GLY A 10 -1.34 5.58 -13.02
C GLY A 10 -0.97 6.97 -12.51
N ASP A 11 -0.72 7.90 -13.43
CA ASP A 11 -0.40 9.31 -13.16
C ASP A 11 0.72 9.56 -12.13
N GLY A 12 1.66 8.61 -12.01
CA GLY A 12 2.78 8.70 -11.07
C GLY A 12 2.38 8.46 -9.61
N ILE A 13 1.19 7.92 -9.35
CA ILE A 13 0.68 7.62 -8.01
C ILE A 13 0.84 6.13 -7.74
N LYS A 14 1.50 5.81 -6.61
CA LYS A 14 1.71 4.43 -6.17
C LYS A 14 1.39 4.31 -4.69
N THR A 15 0.91 3.14 -4.29
CA THR A 15 0.71 2.80 -2.88
C THR A 15 1.40 1.50 -2.56
N GLU A 16 2.02 1.45 -1.38
CA GLU A 16 2.72 0.27 -0.91
C GLU A 16 2.08 -0.24 0.37
N TYR A 17 1.81 -1.55 0.39
CA TYR A 17 1.23 -2.30 1.49
C TYR A 17 2.29 -3.28 1.99
N MET A 18 2.77 -3.07 3.22
CA MET A 18 3.88 -3.79 3.82
C MET A 18 3.49 -4.37 5.17
N SER A 19 4.33 -5.22 5.74
CA SER A 19 4.02 -6.05 6.90
C SER A 19 2.92 -7.07 6.65
N LEU A 20 2.71 -7.48 5.40
CA LEU A 20 1.64 -8.42 5.07
C LEU A 20 1.97 -9.84 5.53
N GLY A 21 0.98 -10.53 6.12
CA GLY A 21 1.05 -11.94 6.49
C GLY A 21 0.76 -12.86 5.30
N THR A 22 -0.19 -12.46 4.45
CA THR A 22 -0.55 -13.15 3.19
C THR A 22 -0.65 -12.13 2.06
N VAL A 23 -0.45 -12.60 0.84
CA VAL A 23 -0.62 -11.83 -0.40
C VAL A 23 -1.49 -12.67 -1.32
N ASN A 24 -2.57 -12.08 -1.82
CA ASN A 24 -3.61 -12.75 -2.62
C ASN A 24 -3.57 -12.35 -4.10
N VAL A 25 -2.60 -11.52 -4.48
CA VAL A 25 -2.40 -11.00 -5.84
C VAL A 25 -1.01 -11.34 -6.35
N LEU A 26 -0.86 -11.36 -7.67
CA LEU A 26 0.40 -11.57 -8.36
C LEU A 26 0.83 -10.31 -9.10
N GLU A 27 2.11 -10.24 -9.44
CA GLU A 27 2.63 -9.18 -10.31
C GLU A 27 1.91 -9.20 -11.66
N GLY A 28 1.37 -8.04 -12.06
CA GLY A 28 0.61 -7.89 -13.30
C GLY A 28 -0.91 -8.02 -13.14
N ASP A 29 -1.41 -8.41 -11.95
CA ASP A 29 -2.85 -8.44 -11.71
C ASP A 29 -3.45 -7.03 -11.70
N HIS A 30 -4.65 -6.90 -12.28
CA HIS A 30 -5.46 -5.70 -12.17
C HIS A 30 -6.33 -5.80 -10.91
N VAL A 31 -6.19 -4.82 -10.02
CA VAL A 31 -6.91 -4.76 -8.74
C VAL A 31 -7.94 -3.63 -8.80
N VAL A 32 -9.15 -3.87 -8.30
CA VAL A 32 -10.17 -2.81 -8.16
C VAL A 32 -10.22 -2.27 -6.73
N GLN A 33 -10.68 -1.03 -6.56
CA GLN A 33 -10.80 -0.42 -5.23
C GLN A 33 -11.72 -1.27 -4.33
N GLY A 34 -11.24 -1.59 -3.12
CA GLY A 34 -11.95 -2.43 -2.14
C GLY A 34 -11.66 -3.93 -2.26
N GLU A 35 -10.92 -4.35 -3.27
CA GLU A 35 -10.47 -5.74 -3.40
C GLU A 35 -9.43 -6.10 -2.32
N VAL A 36 -9.54 -7.32 -1.77
CA VAL A 36 -8.66 -7.82 -0.72
C VAL A 36 -7.37 -8.36 -1.33
N ILE A 37 -6.28 -7.60 -1.21
CA ILE A 37 -4.95 -7.97 -1.75
C ILE A 37 -4.09 -8.83 -0.79
N GLY A 38 -4.54 -9.02 0.45
CA GLY A 38 -3.79 -9.78 1.47
C GLY A 38 -4.29 -9.52 2.90
N THR A 39 -3.51 -9.95 3.88
CA THR A 39 -3.78 -9.72 5.31
C THR A 39 -2.61 -8.99 5.96
N SER A 40 -2.88 -8.24 7.03
CA SER A 40 -1.84 -7.73 7.92
C SER A 40 -1.03 -8.87 8.55
N GLY A 41 0.12 -8.53 9.12
CA GLY A 41 1.04 -9.49 9.68
C GLY A 41 2.11 -8.85 10.55
N LEU A 42 3.06 -9.69 10.94
CA LEU A 42 4.21 -9.31 11.74
C LEU A 42 5.38 -8.97 10.81
N ASN A 43 6.22 -8.02 11.23
CA ASN A 43 7.49 -7.80 10.59
C ASN A 43 8.61 -7.57 11.62
N GLN A 44 9.85 -7.88 11.23
CA GLN A 44 11.02 -7.74 12.10
C GLN A 44 11.58 -6.30 12.16
N TYR A 45 11.09 -5.40 11.32
CA TYR A 45 11.56 -4.01 11.25
C TYR A 45 10.87 -3.11 12.28
N ASP A 46 9.60 -3.37 12.54
CA ASP A 46 8.76 -2.69 13.51
C ASP A 46 8.06 -3.74 14.38
N ILE A 47 8.88 -4.37 15.23
CA ILE A 47 8.43 -5.45 16.13
C ILE A 47 7.41 -4.91 17.15
N ALA A 48 7.55 -3.64 17.54
CA ALA A 48 6.72 -3.01 18.55
C ALA A 48 5.28 -2.75 18.07
N ALA A 49 5.07 -2.59 16.76
CA ALA A 49 3.74 -2.46 16.18
C ALA A 49 2.94 -3.78 16.12
N GLU A 50 3.53 -4.91 16.52
CA GLU A 50 2.91 -6.25 16.51
C GLU A 50 2.26 -6.56 15.14
N ASN A 51 1.01 -7.07 15.12
CA ASN A 51 0.29 -7.32 13.87
C ASN A 51 -0.26 -6.00 13.33
N HIS A 52 0.32 -5.53 12.24
CA HIS A 52 -0.02 -4.24 11.63
C HIS A 52 0.10 -4.26 10.10
N LEU A 53 -0.39 -3.20 9.47
CA LEU A 53 -0.14 -2.86 8.08
C LEU A 53 0.73 -1.60 8.06
N HIS A 54 1.88 -1.66 7.40
CA HIS A 54 2.64 -0.46 7.10
C HIS A 54 2.26 0.02 5.70
N TYR A 55 1.75 1.25 5.60
CA TYR A 55 1.19 1.81 4.38
C TYR A 55 1.98 3.05 3.96
N ARG A 56 2.32 3.16 2.67
CA ARG A 56 2.98 4.34 2.10
C ARG A 56 2.31 4.77 0.81
N VAL A 57 2.33 6.07 0.57
CA VAL A 57 1.87 6.69 -0.68
C VAL A 57 3.04 7.40 -1.33
N LEU A 58 3.21 7.18 -2.62
CA LEU A 58 4.17 7.88 -3.47
C LEU A 58 3.41 8.66 -4.53
N VAL A 59 3.74 9.93 -4.67
CA VAL A 59 3.26 10.81 -5.74
C VAL A 59 4.47 11.38 -6.45
N ASP A 60 4.60 11.13 -7.75
CA ASP A 60 5.75 11.54 -8.57
C ASP A 60 7.11 11.11 -7.99
N GLY A 61 7.15 9.88 -7.47
CA GLY A 61 8.35 9.30 -6.88
C GLY A 61 8.74 9.87 -5.51
N LYS A 62 7.90 10.73 -4.91
CA LYS A 62 8.11 11.26 -3.56
C LYS A 62 7.09 10.69 -2.59
N TYR A 63 7.57 10.23 -1.44
CA TYR A 63 6.70 9.85 -0.33
C TYR A 63 5.97 11.08 0.21
N CYS A 64 4.67 10.94 0.44
CA CYS A 64 3.84 11.94 1.09
C CYS A 64 3.15 11.36 2.31
N ASP A 65 2.58 12.23 3.13
CA ASP A 65 1.74 11.84 4.26
C ASP A 65 0.46 11.14 3.75
N PRO A 66 0.18 9.87 4.11
CA PRO A 66 -1.02 9.20 3.66
C PRO A 66 -2.32 9.88 4.12
N GLU A 67 -2.33 10.55 5.28
CA GLU A 67 -3.54 11.17 5.85
C GLU A 67 -4.10 12.29 4.96
N ILE A 68 -3.25 12.93 4.14
CA ILE A 68 -3.71 13.96 3.20
C ILE A 68 -4.27 13.38 1.89
N ILE A 69 -4.06 12.09 1.63
CA ILE A 69 -4.43 11.41 0.38
C ILE A 69 -5.62 10.45 0.58
N ILE A 70 -5.69 9.77 1.72
CA ILE A 70 -6.73 8.78 1.99
C ILE A 70 -8.13 9.40 1.81
N GLY A 71 -9.00 8.67 1.10
CA GLY A 71 -10.36 9.10 0.82
C GLY A 71 -10.52 10.01 -0.40
N LYS A 72 -9.42 10.39 -1.07
CA LYS A 72 -9.45 11.17 -2.31
C LYS A 72 -9.41 10.27 -3.53
N ALA A 73 -10.12 10.65 -4.58
CA ALA A 73 -9.96 10.08 -5.90
C ALA A 73 -8.63 10.54 -6.54
N VAL A 74 -8.14 9.77 -7.52
CA VAL A 74 -6.85 10.02 -8.19
C VAL A 74 -6.77 11.44 -8.77
N ASN A 75 -7.87 11.93 -9.36
CA ASN A 75 -8.01 13.27 -9.93
C ASN A 75 -8.13 14.41 -8.90
N GLU A 76 -8.19 14.10 -7.60
CA GLU A 76 -8.16 15.10 -6.52
C GLU A 76 -6.76 15.22 -5.91
N ILE A 77 -5.89 14.26 -6.21
CA ILE A 77 -4.46 14.27 -5.85
C ILE A 77 -3.67 15.06 -6.90
N LYS A 78 -4.12 15.02 -8.16
CA LYS A 78 -3.53 15.72 -9.31
C LYS A 78 -4.59 16.31 -10.24
#